data_AF-A0A819MBD5-F1
#
_entry.id   AF-A0A819MBD5-F1
#
_cell.length_a   1.000
_cell.length_b   1.000
_cell.length_c   1.000
_cell.angle_alpha   90.00
_cell.angle_beta   90.00
_cell.angle_gamma   90.00
#
_symmetry.space_group_name_H-M   'P 1'
#
loop_
_entity.id
_entity.type
_entity.pdbx_description
1 polymer ?
#
loop_
_entity_poly.entity_id
_entity_poly.type
_entity_poly.pdbx_seq_one_letter_code
_entity_poly.pdbx_strand_id
1 'polypeptide(L)'
;LVGCTISCERVPHVQSYLFVTDFIGLTILLKPGNSGGAYPEGIFTCYPTKDHVSLYSELPSSNRILESGYMIDSLLTKYQHINFSQSHNKVCNSNRNPFINKAFDGTSLEPYEVVFVKYNDFEWTKDSRERAQLYEKWINDIPLTNRSSW
;
A
#
# COMPACT_ATOMS: atom_id res chain seq x y z
N LEU A 1 -2.55 11.28 -3.50
CA LEU A 1 -1.54 10.28 -3.02
C LEU A 1 -2.04 8.89 -3.39
N VAL A 2 -1.23 8.06 -4.05
CA VAL A 2 -1.63 6.70 -4.38
C VAL A 2 -0.62 5.69 -3.87
N GLY A 3 -1.11 4.62 -3.25
CA GLY A 3 -0.29 3.49 -2.79
C GLY A 3 -0.57 2.23 -3.59
N CYS A 4 0.32 1.26 -3.48
CA CYS A 4 0.20 0.01 -4.24
C CYS A 4 -1.04 -0.81 -3.88
N THR A 5 -1.43 -0.79 -2.59
CA THR A 5 -2.63 -1.44 -2.05
C THR A 5 -3.20 -0.60 -0.90
N ILE A 6 -4.28 -1.09 -0.29
CA ILE A 6 -4.90 -0.46 0.88
C ILE A 6 -4.68 -1.27 2.15
N SER A 7 -4.78 -0.61 3.29
CA SER A 7 -4.83 -1.19 4.63
C SER A 7 -6.21 -0.96 5.24
N CYS A 8 -6.75 -2.01 5.85
CA CYS A 8 -8.08 -2.14 6.43
C CYS A 8 -8.03 -2.53 7.92
N GLU A 9 -6.84 -2.61 8.54
CA GLU A 9 -6.72 -3.10 9.93
C GLU A 9 -7.26 -2.13 10.98
N ARG A 10 -7.31 -0.83 10.68
CA ARG A 10 -7.72 0.22 11.63
C ARG A 10 -8.65 1.24 10.99
N VAL A 11 -8.07 2.09 10.15
CA VAL A 11 -8.74 3.10 9.33
C VAL A 11 -8.34 2.80 7.89
N PRO A 12 -9.26 2.86 6.90
CA PRO A 12 -8.87 2.64 5.51
C PRO A 12 -7.85 3.67 5.05
N HIS A 13 -6.67 3.22 4.61
CA HIS A 13 -5.58 4.07 4.13
C HIS A 13 -4.74 3.34 3.08
N VAL A 14 -3.85 4.06 2.39
CA VAL A 14 -2.91 3.44 1.45
C VAL A 14 -1.64 2.96 2.15
N GLN A 15 -1.10 1.81 1.76
CA GLN A 15 0.09 1.20 2.41
C GLN A 15 1.40 1.89 2.00
N SER A 16 2.37 2.03 2.93
CA SER A 16 3.52 2.93 2.79
C SER A 16 4.82 2.31 2.27
N TYR A 17 4.79 1.10 1.73
CA TYR A 17 6.01 0.55 1.12
C TYR A 17 6.38 1.26 -0.19
N LEU A 18 5.40 1.85 -0.87
CA LEU A 18 5.62 2.79 -1.96
C LEU A 18 4.41 3.72 -2.10
N PHE A 19 4.72 5.00 -2.26
CA PHE A 19 3.74 6.05 -2.52
C PHE A 19 4.07 6.78 -3.82
N VAL A 20 3.03 7.16 -4.54
CA VAL A 20 3.10 8.04 -5.70
C VAL A 20 2.29 9.29 -5.38
N THR A 21 2.89 10.46 -5.59
CA THR A 21 2.23 11.74 -5.36
C THR A 21 2.79 12.81 -6.29
N ASP A 22 2.01 13.86 -6.53
CA ASP A 22 2.47 15.08 -7.17
C ASP A 22 3.20 16.01 -6.17
N PHE A 23 3.67 17.15 -6.67
CA PHE A 23 4.37 18.15 -5.85
C PHE A 23 3.49 18.76 -4.73
N ILE A 24 2.18 18.87 -4.95
CA ILE A 24 1.24 19.38 -3.94
C ILE A 24 1.15 18.40 -2.78
N GLY A 25 0.89 17.13 -3.08
CA GLY A 25 0.82 16.08 -2.07
C GLY A 25 2.16 15.89 -1.36
N LEU A 26 3.29 15.97 -2.08
CA LEU A 26 4.62 15.92 -1.45
C LEU A 26 4.80 17.08 -0.46
N THR A 27 4.39 18.29 -0.82
CA THR A 27 4.46 19.46 0.06
C THR A 27 3.61 19.27 1.32
N ILE A 28 2.41 18.67 1.19
CA ILE A 28 1.55 18.33 2.34
C ILE A 28 2.23 17.29 3.25
N LEU A 29 2.81 16.25 2.68
CA LEU A 29 3.45 15.17 3.43
C LEU A 29 4.70 15.66 4.17
N LEU A 30 5.48 16.57 3.58
CA LEU A 30 6.71 17.12 4.18
C LEU A 30 6.47 18.16 5.28
N LYS A 31 5.23 18.60 5.54
CA LYS A 31 4.97 19.58 6.60
C LYS A 31 5.38 19.05 7.97
N PRO A 32 6.04 19.84 8.82
CA PRO A 32 6.25 19.47 10.22
C PRO A 32 4.91 19.42 10.98
N GLY A 33 4.94 18.88 12.18
CA GLY A 33 3.84 18.88 13.13
C GLY A 33 3.09 17.56 13.26
N ASN A 34 2.16 17.54 14.21
CA ASN A 34 1.49 16.33 14.67
C ASN A 34 0.19 16.02 13.91
N SER A 35 -0.13 16.71 12.81
CA SER A 35 -1.34 16.41 12.02
C SER A 35 -1.33 14.95 11.56
N GLY A 36 -2.16 14.13 12.20
CA GLY A 36 -2.20 12.68 12.07
C GLY A 36 -1.09 11.90 12.81
N GLY A 37 0.02 12.51 13.25
CA GLY A 37 1.17 11.81 13.83
C GLY A 37 1.46 12.18 15.30
N ALA A 38 2.52 11.61 15.88
CA ALA A 38 2.93 11.89 17.27
C ALA A 38 4.16 12.80 17.40
N TYR A 39 4.80 13.18 16.29
CA TYR A 39 6.13 13.80 16.29
C TYR A 39 6.12 15.18 15.63
N PRO A 40 6.72 16.21 16.27
CA PRO A 40 6.71 17.58 15.75
C PRO A 40 7.52 17.74 14.46
N GLU A 41 8.46 16.84 14.19
CA GLU A 41 9.25 16.82 12.95
C GLU A 41 8.41 16.39 11.74
N GLY A 42 7.24 15.78 11.97
CA GLY A 42 6.34 15.28 10.92
C GLY A 42 6.46 13.78 10.68
N ILE A 43 5.82 13.32 9.60
CA ILE A 43 5.54 11.89 9.37
C ILE A 43 6.74 11.10 8.82
N PHE A 44 7.80 11.76 8.36
CA PHE A 44 9.01 11.12 7.82
C PHE A 44 10.21 11.20 8.77
N THR A 45 9.95 11.35 10.07
CA THR A 45 10.99 11.26 11.10
C THR A 45 11.53 9.83 11.27
N CYS A 46 12.60 9.66 12.04
CA CYS A 46 13.11 8.36 12.41
C CYS A 46 12.24 7.74 13.51
N TYR A 47 11.75 6.51 13.26
CA TYR A 47 10.93 5.77 14.22
C TYR A 47 11.72 4.62 14.85
N PRO A 48 11.53 4.34 16.14
CA PRO A 48 12.31 3.30 16.82
C PRO A 48 11.79 1.88 16.52
N THR A 49 10.56 1.74 16.02
CA THR A 49 9.96 0.44 15.68
C THR A 49 9.14 0.53 14.41
N LYS A 50 8.92 -0.62 13.76
CA LYS A 50 8.03 -0.74 12.60
C LYS A 50 6.58 -0.34 12.92
N ASP A 51 6.09 -0.69 14.12
CA ASP A 51 4.72 -0.33 14.52
C ASP A 51 4.54 1.18 14.63
N HIS A 52 5.58 1.91 15.08
CA HIS A 52 5.58 3.37 15.05
C HIS A 52 5.57 3.92 13.63
N VAL A 53 6.29 3.30 12.67
CA VAL A 53 6.19 3.69 11.26
C VAL A 53 4.74 3.53 10.76
N SER A 54 4.09 2.40 11.03
CA SER A 54 2.72 2.17 10.61
C SER A 54 1.74 3.18 11.22
N LEU A 55 1.92 3.51 12.51
CA LEU A 55 1.02 4.40 13.24
C LEU A 55 1.24 5.88 12.97
N TYR A 56 2.49 6.29 12.82
CA TYR A 56 2.87 7.69 12.80
C TYR A 56 3.38 8.17 11.43
N SER A 57 3.63 7.25 10.49
CA SER A 57 4.00 7.55 9.10
C SER A 57 2.95 7.09 8.08
N GLU A 58 2.63 5.79 8.04
CA GLU A 58 1.76 5.20 7.01
C GLU A 58 0.32 5.72 7.10
N LEU A 59 -0.34 5.54 8.25
CA LEU A 59 -1.71 6.03 8.46
C LEU A 59 -1.79 7.57 8.35
N PRO A 60 -0.87 8.35 8.94
CA PRO A 60 -0.95 9.81 8.88
C PRO A 60 -0.67 10.39 7.49
N SER A 61 0.09 9.69 6.65
CA SER A 61 0.27 10.09 5.24
C SER A 61 -1.07 10.21 4.52
N SER A 62 -1.96 9.24 4.72
CA SER A 62 -3.30 9.26 4.12
C SER A 62 -4.17 10.34 4.74
N ASN A 63 -4.18 10.45 6.08
CA ASN A 63 -4.99 11.45 6.78
C ASN A 63 -4.63 12.88 6.38
N ARG A 64 -3.33 13.22 6.30
CA ARG A 64 -2.91 14.58 5.92
C ARG A 64 -3.39 15.00 4.54
N ILE A 65 -3.40 14.07 3.60
CA ILE A 65 -3.90 14.30 2.24
C ILE A 65 -5.42 14.54 2.28
N LEU A 66 -6.16 13.65 2.96
CA LEU A 66 -7.62 13.76 3.12
C LEU A 66 -8.04 15.04 3.85
N GLU A 67 -7.39 15.38 4.96
CA GLU A 67 -7.64 16.60 5.75
C GLU A 67 -7.31 17.88 4.97
N SER A 68 -6.40 17.80 3.99
CA SER A 68 -6.08 18.91 3.09
C SER A 68 -7.08 19.04 1.93
N GLY A 69 -8.15 18.24 1.91
CA GLY A 69 -9.19 18.27 0.87
C GLY A 69 -8.84 17.52 -0.42
N TYR A 70 -7.76 16.72 -0.40
CA TYR A 70 -7.33 15.90 -1.54
C TYR A 70 -7.71 14.43 -1.35
N MET A 71 -7.65 13.66 -2.43
CA MET A 71 -7.99 12.24 -2.42
C MET A 71 -6.75 11.34 -2.30
N ILE A 72 -6.98 10.17 -1.71
CA ILE A 72 -6.05 9.03 -1.78
C ILE A 72 -6.61 7.96 -2.72
N ASP A 73 -5.73 7.18 -3.33
CA ASP A 73 -6.14 6.14 -4.29
C ASP A 73 -5.19 4.91 -4.28
N SER A 74 -5.56 3.82 -4.95
CA SER A 74 -4.74 2.61 -5.03
C SER A 74 -4.35 2.25 -6.46
N LEU A 75 -3.15 1.68 -6.64
CA LEU A 75 -2.77 1.03 -7.90
C LEU A 75 -3.58 -0.25 -8.13
N LEU A 76 -4.09 -0.88 -7.06
CA LEU A 76 -4.96 -2.05 -7.16
C LEU A 76 -6.34 -1.62 -7.67
N THR A 77 -6.67 -2.01 -8.91
CA THR A 77 -7.84 -1.52 -9.67
C THR A 77 -9.17 -1.58 -8.91
N LYS A 78 -9.39 -2.63 -8.12
CA LYS A 78 -10.61 -2.73 -7.30
C LYS A 78 -10.81 -1.55 -6.35
N TYR A 79 -9.72 -1.01 -5.82
CA TYR A 79 -9.76 0.09 -4.85
C TYR A 79 -9.56 1.47 -5.49
N GLN A 80 -9.59 1.53 -6.83
CA GLN A 80 -9.52 2.80 -7.54
C GLN A 80 -10.78 3.63 -7.36
N HIS A 81 -10.60 4.94 -7.19
CA HIS A 81 -11.70 5.92 -7.12
C HIS A 81 -12.69 5.68 -5.98
N ILE A 82 -12.31 4.89 -4.97
CA ILE A 82 -13.11 4.73 -3.75
C ILE A 82 -13.00 6.00 -2.91
N ASN A 83 -14.11 6.39 -2.28
CA ASN A 83 -14.10 7.47 -1.31
C ASN A 83 -13.65 6.95 0.07
N PHE A 84 -12.38 7.16 0.39
CA PHE A 84 -11.77 6.77 1.68
C PHE A 84 -12.28 7.54 2.90
N SER A 85 -13.03 8.63 2.70
CA SER A 85 -13.70 9.36 3.79
C SER A 85 -15.03 8.71 4.21
N GLN A 86 -15.49 7.67 3.52
CA GLN A 86 -16.69 6.93 3.90
C GLN A 86 -16.44 6.02 5.11
N SER A 87 -17.52 5.49 5.69
CA SER A 87 -17.45 4.52 6.79
C SER A 87 -16.56 3.32 6.43
N HIS A 88 -15.75 2.86 7.38
CA HIS A 88 -14.81 1.74 7.22
C HIS A 88 -15.39 0.56 6.42
N ASN A 89 -16.59 0.09 6.78
CA ASN A 89 -17.24 -1.07 6.16
C ASN A 89 -17.60 -0.90 4.66
N LYS A 90 -17.62 0.33 4.15
CA LYS A 90 -17.85 0.59 2.72
C LYS A 90 -16.56 0.50 1.90
N VAL A 91 -15.41 0.76 2.52
CA VAL A 91 -14.09 0.67 1.88
C VAL A 91 -13.49 -0.72 2.07
N CYS A 92 -13.64 -1.27 3.27
CA CYS A 92 -13.03 -2.50 3.72
C CYS A 92 -14.09 -3.50 4.16
N ASN A 93 -14.08 -4.69 3.57
CA ASN A 93 -14.91 -5.79 4.02
C ASN A 93 -14.09 -6.66 4.99
N SER A 94 -14.64 -6.93 6.18
CA SER A 94 -14.04 -7.84 7.19
C SER A 94 -12.67 -7.43 7.76
N ASN A 95 -12.29 -6.14 7.67
CA ASN A 95 -11.04 -5.59 8.21
C ASN A 95 -9.77 -6.35 7.75
N ARG A 96 -9.81 -6.96 6.56
CA ARG A 96 -8.68 -7.72 6.02
C ARG A 96 -7.99 -6.94 4.92
N ASN A 97 -6.66 -6.90 5.01
CA ASN A 97 -5.85 -6.29 3.97
C ASN A 97 -5.87 -7.17 2.71
N PRO A 98 -5.95 -6.58 1.50
CA PRO A 98 -5.98 -7.32 0.24
C PRO A 98 -4.79 -8.25 0.03
N PHE A 99 -3.62 -7.90 0.58
CA PHE A 99 -2.38 -8.69 0.43
C PHE A 99 -2.39 -10.02 1.21
N ILE A 100 -3.34 -10.20 2.13
CA ILE A 100 -3.47 -11.45 2.89
C ILE A 100 -4.00 -12.55 1.95
N ASN A 101 -3.45 -13.76 2.06
CA ASN A 101 -3.87 -14.93 1.30
C ASN A 101 -5.40 -15.06 1.28
N LYS A 102 -5.97 -15.16 0.07
CA LYS A 102 -7.42 -15.35 -0.15
C LYS A 102 -8.31 -14.21 0.39
N ALA A 103 -7.74 -13.08 0.80
CA ALA A 103 -8.50 -11.94 1.33
C ALA A 103 -8.98 -10.99 0.22
N PHE A 104 -8.47 -11.11 -1.00
CA PHE A 104 -8.90 -10.34 -2.16
C PHE A 104 -9.97 -11.12 -2.91
N ASP A 105 -11.24 -10.97 -2.54
CA ASP A 105 -12.40 -11.67 -3.14
C ASP A 105 -12.27 -13.19 -3.20
N GLY A 106 -11.65 -13.79 -2.17
CA GLY A 106 -11.41 -15.22 -2.09
C GLY A 106 -10.15 -15.70 -2.84
N THR A 107 -9.45 -14.80 -3.54
CA THR A 107 -8.12 -15.04 -4.12
C THR A 107 -7.03 -14.25 -3.39
N SER A 108 -5.79 -14.60 -3.65
CA SER A 108 -4.62 -13.83 -3.24
C SER A 108 -4.24 -12.85 -4.35
N LEU A 109 -3.53 -11.77 -4.01
CA LEU A 109 -3.08 -10.81 -5.01
C LEU A 109 -2.16 -11.50 -6.02
N GLU A 110 -2.44 -11.29 -7.31
CA GLU A 110 -1.52 -11.68 -8.37
C GLU A 110 -0.34 -10.70 -8.41
N PRO A 111 0.92 -11.20 -8.53
CA PRO A 111 2.10 -10.34 -8.60
C PRO A 111 2.07 -9.29 -9.72
N TYR A 112 1.31 -9.50 -10.79
CA TYR A 112 1.16 -8.54 -11.89
C TYR A 112 -0.03 -7.57 -11.74
N GLU A 113 -0.92 -7.79 -10.77
CA GLU A 113 -2.03 -6.85 -10.48
C GLU A 113 -1.58 -5.65 -9.64
N VAL A 114 -0.43 -5.76 -8.99
CA VAL A 114 0.15 -4.67 -8.19
C VAL A 114 1.60 -4.46 -8.54
N VAL A 115 2.02 -3.20 -8.69
CA VAL A 115 3.39 -2.86 -9.11
C VAL A 115 4.44 -3.33 -8.09
N PHE A 116 4.06 -3.38 -6.81
CA PHE A 116 4.90 -3.88 -5.73
C PHE A 116 4.07 -4.73 -4.76
N VAL A 117 4.47 -5.99 -4.58
CA VAL A 117 3.91 -6.89 -3.57
C VAL A 117 4.79 -6.83 -2.32
N LYS A 118 4.17 -6.68 -1.16
CA LYS A 118 4.87 -6.81 0.13
C LYS A 118 5.37 -8.24 0.30
N TYR A 119 6.64 -8.47 0.02
CA TYR A 119 7.31 -9.75 0.22
C TYR A 119 7.77 -9.87 1.67
N ASN A 120 7.28 -10.88 2.40
CA ASN A 120 7.71 -11.19 3.76
C ASN A 120 7.55 -12.69 4.04
N ASP A 121 8.20 -13.18 5.10
CA ASP A 121 8.19 -14.61 5.44
C ASP A 121 6.99 -15.06 6.29
N PHE A 122 5.92 -14.27 6.29
CA PHE A 122 4.73 -14.63 7.05
C PHE A 122 3.84 -15.62 6.29
N GLU A 123 3.23 -16.55 7.01
CA GLU A 123 2.39 -17.59 6.39
C GLU A 123 1.18 -17.00 5.63
N TRP A 124 0.67 -15.85 6.09
CA TRP A 124 -0.48 -15.19 5.48
C TRP A 124 -0.19 -14.45 4.16
N THR A 125 1.05 -14.44 3.66
CA THR A 125 1.41 -13.89 2.33
C THR A 125 1.98 -14.97 1.41
N LYS A 126 2.00 -16.22 1.88
CA LYS A 126 2.64 -17.37 1.21
C LYS A 126 2.18 -17.57 -0.23
N ASP A 127 0.89 -17.43 -0.54
CA ASP A 127 0.37 -17.72 -1.88
C ASP A 127 0.88 -16.69 -2.90
N SER A 128 0.77 -15.39 -2.59
CA SER A 128 1.35 -14.33 -3.44
C SER A 128 2.87 -14.45 -3.55
N ARG A 129 3.56 -14.89 -2.49
CA ARG A 129 5.01 -15.14 -2.51
C ARG A 129 5.40 -16.29 -3.45
N GLU A 130 4.76 -17.44 -3.32
CA GLU A 130 5.05 -18.62 -4.15
C GLU A 130 4.75 -18.34 -5.63
N ARG A 131 3.69 -17.59 -5.93
CA ARG A 131 3.39 -17.13 -7.29
C ARG A 131 4.45 -16.18 -7.83
N ALA A 132 4.90 -15.21 -7.02
CA ALA A 132 5.96 -14.29 -7.44
C ALA A 132 7.27 -15.05 -7.78
N GLN A 133 7.65 -16.02 -6.95
CA GLN A 133 8.81 -16.89 -7.21
C GLN A 133 8.64 -17.73 -8.48
N LEU A 134 7.43 -18.25 -8.71
CA LEU A 134 7.11 -19.00 -9.93
C LEU A 134 7.25 -18.13 -11.19
N TYR A 135 6.76 -16.89 -11.15
CA TYR A 135 6.87 -15.96 -12.27
C TYR A 135 8.31 -15.53 -12.53
N GLU A 136 9.08 -15.27 -11.48
CA GLU A 136 10.51 -14.99 -11.60
C GLU A 136 11.25 -16.18 -12.22
N LYS A 137 10.95 -17.40 -11.77
CA LYS A 137 11.49 -18.62 -12.40
C LYS A 137 11.14 -18.69 -13.88
N TRP A 138 9.88 -18.45 -14.26
CA TRP A 138 9.48 -18.46 -15.67
C TRP A 138 10.22 -17.41 -16.49
N ILE A 139 10.39 -16.19 -15.99
CA ILE A 139 11.18 -15.13 -16.67
C ILE A 139 12.63 -15.59 -16.88
N ASN A 140 13.21 -16.27 -15.89
CA ASN A 140 14.57 -16.76 -15.94
C ASN A 140 14.74 -17.96 -16.89
N ASP A 141 13.71 -18.80 -16.99
CA ASP A 141 13.68 -19.97 -17.87
C ASP A 141 13.42 -19.60 -19.35
N ILE A 142 13.00 -18.35 -19.67
CA ILE A 142 12.83 -17.88 -21.05
C ILE A 142 14.19 -17.83 -21.76
N PRO A 143 14.37 -18.57 -22.89
CA PRO A 143 15.58 -18.50 -23.69
C PRO A 143 15.88 -17.06 -24.12
N LEU A 144 17.15 -16.64 -24.04
CA LEU A 144 17.60 -15.28 -24.34
C LEU A 144 17.17 -14.77 -25.73
N THR A 145 16.91 -15.66 -26.68
CA THR A 145 16.42 -15.33 -28.03
C THR A 145 14.98 -14.84 -28.08
N ASN A 146 14.18 -15.08 -27.02
CA ASN A 146 12.77 -14.69 -26.91
C ASN A 146 12.54 -13.53 -25.93
N ARG A 147 13.60 -12.97 -25.33
CA ARG A 147 13.45 -11.76 -24.51
C ARG A 147 13.32 -10.56 -25.44
N SER A 148 12.10 -10.07 -25.63
CA SER A 148 11.89 -8.74 -26.19
C SER A 148 12.58 -7.73 -25.27
N SER A 149 13.47 -6.93 -25.85
CA SER A 149 14.05 -5.77 -25.19
C SER A 149 12.93 -4.74 -24.99
N TRP A 150 12.43 -4.65 -23.77
CA TRP A 150 11.60 -3.53 -23.31
C TRP A 150 12.52 -2.41 -22.81
#